data_AF-A0A1Z9BWY8-F1
#
_entry.id   AF-A0A1Z9BWY8-F1
#
_cell.length_a   1.000
_cell.length_b   1.000
_cell.length_c   1.000
_cell.angle_alpha   90.00
_cell.angle_beta   90.00
_cell.angle_gamma   90.00
#
_symmetry.space_group_name_H-M   'P 1'
#
loop_
_entity.id
_entity.type
_entity.pdbx_description
1 polymer ?
#
loop_
_entity_poly.entity_id
_entity_poly.type
_entity_poly.pdbx_seq_one_letter_code
_entity_poly.pdbx_strand_id
1 'polypeptide(L)'
;MKYDEFKSRDHFDQSELLAFAYGRLVEDAPSGLKARLPTPPMLMVDRVLEISARGARGTIVAERDVNLDDWFFQCHFQGDPVQPGCLGLDGVWQLLGFYCNWRGGLGSGRALGCGEVEFFGQIRPHDAVIRYEIKVKRYTELQNAGASMVIGDARLLVDDDEIYTISGARVGLFRDIDYPDYPLPSANSRGGRMER
;
A
#
# COMPACT_ATOMS: atom_id res chain seq x y z
N MET A 1 -12.66 -15.09 1.55
CA MET A 1 -12.89 -15.17 0.09
C MET A 1 -11.90 -16.11 -0.56
N LYS A 2 -12.22 -16.64 -1.75
CA LYS A 2 -11.29 -17.49 -2.52
C LYS A 2 -10.25 -16.66 -3.28
N TYR A 3 -9.12 -17.26 -3.64
CA TYR A 3 -8.03 -16.52 -4.30
C TYR A 3 -8.40 -16.01 -5.69
N ASP A 4 -9.14 -16.79 -6.48
CA ASP A 4 -9.62 -16.33 -7.78
C ASP A 4 -10.68 -15.22 -7.65
N GLU A 5 -11.52 -15.30 -6.61
CA GLU A 5 -12.45 -14.23 -6.25
C GLU A 5 -11.68 -12.95 -5.92
N PHE A 6 -10.70 -13.02 -5.00
CA PHE A 6 -9.85 -11.89 -4.62
C PHE A 6 -9.25 -11.16 -5.82
N LYS A 7 -8.68 -11.88 -6.80
CA LYS A 7 -8.08 -11.28 -8.01
C LYS A 7 -9.12 -10.70 -8.99
N SER A 8 -10.39 -11.07 -8.87
CA SER A 8 -11.48 -10.62 -9.75
C SER A 8 -12.28 -9.45 -9.20
N ARG A 9 -12.19 -9.20 -7.88
CA ARG A 9 -12.84 -8.09 -7.19
C ARG A 9 -12.28 -6.76 -7.69
N ASP A 10 -13.14 -5.74 -7.75
CA ASP A 10 -12.82 -4.38 -8.17
C ASP A 10 -12.94 -3.35 -7.03
N HIS A 11 -13.34 -3.78 -5.83
CA HIS A 11 -13.43 -2.96 -4.63
C HIS A 11 -13.20 -3.81 -3.38
N PHE A 12 -12.78 -3.16 -2.29
CA PHE A 12 -12.54 -3.77 -0.99
C PHE A 12 -12.92 -2.82 0.14
N ASP A 13 -13.65 -3.32 1.13
CA ASP A 13 -14.02 -2.53 2.32
C ASP A 13 -12.96 -2.60 3.44
N GLN A 14 -13.20 -1.86 4.52
CA GLN A 14 -12.28 -1.76 5.66
C GLN A 14 -12.04 -3.10 6.35
N SER A 15 -13.07 -3.91 6.50
CA SER A 15 -12.95 -5.23 7.13
C SER A 15 -12.10 -6.17 6.27
N GLU A 16 -12.23 -6.07 4.95
CA GLU A 16 -11.46 -6.86 3.99
C GLU A 16 -9.99 -6.43 3.94
N LEU A 17 -9.71 -5.13 3.89
CA LEU A 17 -8.33 -4.61 3.93
C LEU A 17 -7.63 -4.96 5.24
N LEU A 18 -8.34 -4.86 6.37
CA LEU A 18 -7.83 -5.29 7.66
C LEU A 18 -7.57 -6.80 7.68
N ALA A 19 -8.50 -7.61 7.17
CA ALA A 19 -8.31 -9.05 7.02
C ALA A 19 -7.11 -9.37 6.12
N PHE A 20 -6.86 -8.59 5.07
CA PHE A 20 -5.68 -8.75 4.22
C PHE A 20 -4.39 -8.41 4.97
N ALA A 21 -4.37 -7.34 5.75
CA ALA A 21 -3.23 -6.97 6.60
C ALA A 21 -2.86 -8.10 7.58
N TYR A 22 -3.86 -8.78 8.17
CA TYR A 22 -3.66 -9.94 9.04
C TYR A 22 -3.43 -11.27 8.29
N GLY A 23 -3.48 -11.28 6.95
CA GLY A 23 -3.29 -12.48 6.14
C GLY A 23 -4.44 -13.49 6.23
N ARG A 24 -5.66 -13.01 6.48
CA ARG A 24 -6.88 -13.81 6.68
C ARG A 24 -7.95 -13.62 5.60
N LEU A 25 -7.75 -12.67 4.68
CA LEU A 25 -8.75 -12.37 3.64
C LEU A 25 -8.97 -13.55 2.66
N VAL A 26 -7.88 -14.17 2.23
CA VAL A 26 -7.88 -15.25 1.23
C VAL A 26 -7.74 -16.60 1.92
N GLU A 27 -8.78 -17.44 1.83
CA GLU A 27 -8.86 -18.72 2.54
C GLU A 27 -7.94 -19.80 1.97
N ASP A 28 -7.85 -19.86 0.65
CA ASP A 28 -7.05 -20.80 -0.13
C ASP A 28 -5.81 -20.10 -0.71
N ALA A 29 -5.21 -19.21 0.10
CA ALA A 29 -4.04 -18.43 -0.30
C ALA A 29 -2.91 -19.35 -0.79
N PRO A 30 -2.33 -19.12 -1.98
CA PRO A 30 -1.18 -19.89 -2.42
C PRO A 30 -0.02 -19.66 -1.46
N SER A 31 0.85 -20.65 -1.28
CA SER A 31 1.94 -20.62 -0.29
C SER A 31 2.86 -19.39 -0.41
N GLY A 32 3.00 -18.85 -1.61
CA GLY A 32 3.79 -17.65 -1.90
C GLY A 32 3.10 -16.31 -1.62
N LEU A 33 1.80 -16.27 -1.26
CA LEU A 33 1.10 -15.02 -0.96
C LEU A 33 1.46 -14.53 0.45
N LYS A 34 2.65 -13.94 0.58
CA LYS A 34 3.23 -13.50 1.87
C LYS A 34 3.06 -12.02 2.16
N ALA A 35 2.96 -11.19 1.14
CA ALA A 35 2.80 -9.75 1.31
C ALA A 35 1.50 -9.42 2.05
N ARG A 36 1.58 -8.38 2.86
CA ARG A 36 0.51 -7.87 3.71
C ARG A 36 0.48 -6.36 3.55
N LEU A 37 -0.69 -5.76 3.77
CA LEU A 37 -0.74 -4.37 4.18
C LEU A 37 -0.19 -4.25 5.61
N PRO A 38 0.39 -3.10 5.99
CA PRO A 38 0.64 -2.82 7.39
C PRO A 38 -0.65 -2.93 8.20
N THR A 39 -0.56 -3.36 9.45
CA THR A 39 -1.69 -3.28 10.39
C THR A 39 -1.76 -1.88 11.02
N PRO A 40 -2.90 -1.47 11.59
CA PRO A 40 -2.95 -0.28 12.44
C PRO A 40 -1.84 -0.30 13.50
N PRO A 41 -1.21 0.84 13.82
CA PRO A 41 -1.59 2.19 13.37
C PRO A 41 -0.96 2.64 12.03
N MET A 42 -0.26 1.75 11.31
CA MET A 42 0.42 2.08 10.04
C MET A 42 -0.43 1.85 8.78
N LEU A 43 -1.61 1.22 8.89
CA LEU A 43 -2.53 1.05 7.77
C LEU A 43 -3.10 2.42 7.36
N MET A 44 -2.80 2.88 6.14
CA MET A 44 -3.19 4.21 5.65
C MET A 44 -4.31 4.17 4.62
N VAL A 45 -5.08 3.08 4.58
CA VAL A 45 -6.20 2.89 3.65
C VAL A 45 -7.33 2.18 4.38
N ASP A 46 -8.53 2.76 4.34
CA ASP A 46 -9.73 2.13 4.88
C ASP A 46 -10.54 1.39 3.81
N ARG A 47 -10.51 1.84 2.55
CA ARG A 47 -11.27 1.17 1.48
C ARG A 47 -10.64 1.39 0.11
N VAL A 48 -10.78 0.41 -0.76
CA VAL A 48 -10.50 0.52 -2.20
C VAL A 48 -11.84 0.60 -2.91
N LEU A 49 -12.13 1.74 -3.52
CA LEU A 49 -13.37 1.99 -4.26
C LEU A 49 -13.32 1.42 -5.68
N GLU A 50 -12.14 1.49 -6.30
CA GLU A 50 -11.88 0.93 -7.62
C GLU A 50 -10.47 0.34 -7.67
N ILE A 51 -10.34 -0.86 -8.22
CA ILE A 51 -9.08 -1.43 -8.68
C ILE A 51 -9.30 -2.14 -10.01
N SER A 52 -8.51 -1.78 -11.02
CA SER A 52 -8.67 -2.31 -12.37
C SER A 52 -7.35 -2.48 -13.10
N ALA A 53 -7.31 -3.40 -14.06
CA ALA A 53 -6.13 -3.65 -14.88
C ALA A 53 -6.48 -3.82 -16.36
N ARG A 54 -5.61 -3.28 -17.22
CA ARG A 54 -5.62 -3.50 -18.66
C ARG A 54 -4.19 -3.73 -19.14
N GLY A 55 -3.85 -5.00 -19.38
CA GLY A 55 -2.48 -5.41 -19.69
C GLY A 55 -1.51 -5.05 -18.55
N ALA A 56 -0.47 -4.29 -18.88
CA ALA A 56 0.51 -3.82 -17.89
C ALA A 56 0.06 -2.56 -17.13
N ARG A 57 -1.06 -1.94 -17.50
CA ARG A 57 -1.57 -0.71 -16.87
C ARG A 57 -2.77 -1.01 -15.98
N GLY A 58 -3.18 -0.04 -15.17
CA GLY A 58 -4.32 -0.14 -14.27
C GLY A 58 -4.60 1.16 -13.51
N THR A 59 -5.63 1.14 -12.69
CA THR A 59 -6.08 2.25 -11.85
C THR A 59 -6.39 1.74 -10.45
N ILE A 60 -6.19 2.59 -9.45
CA ILE A 60 -6.64 2.37 -8.08
C ILE A 60 -7.25 3.68 -7.57
N VAL A 61 -8.46 3.61 -7.01
CA VAL A 61 -9.06 4.70 -6.23
C VAL A 61 -9.37 4.14 -4.84
N ALA A 62 -8.88 4.81 -3.81
CA ALA A 62 -9.01 4.36 -2.44
C ALA A 62 -9.20 5.54 -1.48
N GLU A 63 -9.72 5.27 -0.30
CA GLU A 63 -9.99 6.28 0.71
C GLU A 63 -9.51 5.87 2.09
N ARG A 64 -9.27 6.87 2.92
CA ARG A 64 -9.07 6.75 4.36
C ARG A 64 -9.86 7.88 5.04
N ASP A 65 -10.66 7.54 6.03
CA ASP A 65 -11.34 8.54 6.83
C ASP A 65 -10.33 9.27 7.73
N VAL A 66 -10.54 10.57 7.94
CA VAL A 66 -9.76 11.36 8.88
C VAL A 66 -10.53 11.45 10.20
N ASN A 67 -9.89 11.03 11.29
CA ASN A 67 -10.50 11.08 12.61
C ASN A 67 -9.73 12.03 13.52
N LEU A 68 -10.45 12.77 14.36
CA LEU A 68 -9.86 13.71 15.32
C LEU A 68 -8.83 13.05 16.25
N ASP A 69 -9.03 11.76 16.55
CA ASP A 69 -8.20 10.95 17.44
C ASP A 69 -7.15 10.09 16.70
N ASP A 70 -6.94 10.32 15.40
CA ASP A 70 -5.85 9.69 14.67
C ASP A 70 -4.52 9.93 15.39
N TRP A 71 -3.79 8.83 15.64
CA TRP A 71 -2.64 8.81 16.56
C TRP A 71 -1.57 9.85 16.23
N PHE A 72 -1.38 10.14 14.95
CA PHE A 72 -0.35 11.07 14.48
C PHE A 72 -0.67 12.53 14.81
N PHE A 73 -1.95 12.92 14.93
CA PHE A 73 -2.29 14.29 15.33
C PHE A 73 -1.89 14.58 16.79
N GLN A 74 -1.75 13.53 17.61
CA GLN A 74 -1.35 13.65 19.02
C GLN A 74 0.16 13.88 19.19
N CYS A 75 0.96 13.62 18.15
CA CYS A 75 2.42 13.73 18.20
C CYS A 75 3.05 14.55 17.07
N HIS A 76 2.27 15.00 16.08
CA HIS A 76 2.76 15.72 14.90
C HIS A 76 1.79 16.86 14.51
N PHE A 77 1.95 18.07 15.02
CA PHE A 77 2.80 18.50 16.13
C PHE A 77 1.94 18.98 17.30
N GLN A 78 2.52 19.03 18.50
CA GLN A 78 1.83 19.65 19.64
C GLN A 78 1.55 21.13 19.34
N GLY A 79 0.28 21.53 19.38
CA GLY A 79 -0.18 22.88 19.06
C GLY A 79 -0.36 23.19 17.57
N ASP A 80 0.02 22.26 16.68
CA ASP A 80 -0.14 22.37 15.23
C ASP A 80 -0.38 20.97 14.61
N PRO A 81 -1.53 20.33 14.89
CA PRO A 81 -1.78 18.95 14.48
C PRO A 81 -1.97 18.84 12.97
N VAL A 82 -1.16 18.02 12.31
CA VAL A 82 -1.15 17.81 10.87
C VAL A 82 -0.67 16.39 10.55
N GLN A 83 -1.35 15.69 9.63
CA GLN A 83 -0.89 14.36 9.23
C GLN A 83 0.51 14.47 8.61
N PRO A 84 1.49 13.64 9.02
CA PRO A 84 2.76 13.56 8.33
C PRO A 84 2.57 13.21 6.85
N GLY A 85 3.03 14.06 5.93
CA GLY A 85 2.90 13.82 4.48
C GLY A 85 3.53 12.49 4.02
N CYS A 86 4.53 11.99 4.76
CA CYS A 86 5.13 10.68 4.51
C CYS A 86 4.16 9.50 4.71
N LEU A 87 3.13 9.62 5.55
CA LEU A 87 2.10 8.60 5.72
C LEU A 87 1.15 8.56 4.51
N GLY A 88 0.85 9.73 3.92
CA GLY A 88 0.13 9.82 2.66
C GLY A 88 0.92 9.16 1.51
N LEU A 89 2.24 9.42 1.45
CA LEU A 89 3.13 8.73 0.51
C LEU A 89 3.19 7.21 0.74
N ASP A 90 3.22 6.76 2.00
CA ASP A 90 3.21 5.33 2.32
C ASP A 90 1.91 4.66 1.89
N GLY A 91 0.76 5.32 2.04
CA GLY A 91 -0.53 4.84 1.51
C GLY A 91 -0.48 4.51 0.01
N VAL A 92 0.25 5.30 -0.79
CA VAL A 92 0.48 5.00 -2.22
C VAL A 92 1.27 3.70 -2.40
N TRP A 93 2.34 3.49 -1.63
CA TRP A 93 3.10 2.24 -1.70
C TRP A 93 2.33 1.03 -1.17
N GLN A 94 1.49 1.20 -0.14
CA GLN A 94 0.58 0.17 0.36
C GLN A 94 -0.37 -0.29 -0.75
N LEU A 95 -1.03 0.64 -1.44
CA LEU A 95 -1.96 0.35 -2.55
C LEU A 95 -1.26 -0.30 -3.75
N LEU A 96 -0.05 0.16 -4.11
CA LEU A 96 0.74 -0.46 -5.17
C LEU A 96 1.17 -1.90 -4.80
N GLY A 97 1.58 -2.13 -3.55
CA GLY A 97 1.88 -3.48 -3.06
C GLY A 97 0.65 -4.40 -3.04
N PHE A 98 -0.50 -3.86 -2.63
CA PHE A 98 -1.79 -4.55 -2.70
C PHE A 98 -2.15 -4.91 -4.15
N TYR A 99 -1.99 -3.97 -5.08
CA TYR A 99 -2.20 -4.19 -6.51
C TYR A 99 -1.32 -5.32 -7.06
N CYS A 100 -0.04 -5.41 -6.66
CA CYS A 100 0.80 -6.54 -7.07
C CYS A 100 0.22 -7.89 -6.64
N ASN A 101 -0.28 -8.01 -5.40
CA ASN A 101 -0.91 -9.24 -4.91
C ASN A 101 -2.23 -9.54 -5.64
N TRP A 102 -3.06 -8.52 -5.82
CA TRP A 102 -4.31 -8.61 -6.58
C TRP A 102 -4.07 -9.04 -8.04
N ARG A 103 -2.93 -8.66 -8.62
CA ARG A 103 -2.47 -9.14 -9.94
C ARG A 103 -1.89 -10.56 -9.94
N GLY A 104 -1.79 -11.21 -8.79
CA GLY A 104 -1.27 -12.57 -8.63
C GLY A 104 0.22 -12.66 -8.29
N GLY A 105 0.89 -11.52 -8.06
CA GLY A 105 2.26 -11.47 -7.60
C GLY A 105 2.43 -12.14 -6.24
N LEU A 106 3.54 -12.85 -6.06
CA LEU A 106 3.87 -13.60 -4.85
C LEU A 106 5.14 -13.02 -4.18
N GLY A 107 5.33 -13.33 -2.91
CA GLY A 107 6.43 -12.86 -2.08
C GLY A 107 6.00 -11.75 -1.12
N SER A 108 6.99 -11.07 -0.55
CA SER A 108 6.84 -10.00 0.43
C SER A 108 7.06 -8.62 -0.19
N GLY A 109 6.22 -7.65 0.18
CA GLY A 109 6.25 -6.31 -0.39
C GLY A 109 7.36 -5.42 0.16
N ARG A 110 8.03 -4.68 -0.71
CA ARG A 110 8.98 -3.62 -0.36
C ARG A 110 8.80 -2.42 -1.29
N ALA A 111 8.65 -1.23 -0.70
CA ALA A 111 8.75 0.02 -1.45
C ALA A 111 10.17 0.19 -1.99
N LEU A 112 10.29 0.59 -3.27
CA LEU A 112 11.56 0.79 -3.98
C LEU A 112 11.81 2.29 -4.26
N GLY A 113 11.07 3.14 -3.55
CA GLY A 113 11.09 4.60 -3.68
C GLY A 113 10.11 5.12 -4.72
N CYS A 114 10.31 6.39 -5.08
CA CYS A 114 9.55 7.12 -6.08
C CYS A 114 10.51 7.98 -6.94
N GLY A 115 9.97 8.70 -7.90
CA GLY A 115 10.68 9.74 -8.64
C GLY A 115 10.60 11.06 -7.88
N GLU A 116 9.51 11.79 -8.11
CA GLU A 116 9.24 13.10 -7.50
C GLU A 116 8.06 13.02 -6.55
N VAL A 117 8.10 13.83 -5.50
CA VAL A 117 7.02 14.01 -4.52
C VAL A 117 6.87 15.49 -4.27
N GLU A 118 5.68 16.02 -4.44
CA GLU A 118 5.34 17.39 -4.08
C GLU A 118 4.25 17.40 -3.02
N PHE A 119 4.45 18.22 -1.99
CA PHE A 119 3.45 18.51 -0.97
C PHE A 119 3.09 19.99 -1.06
N PHE A 120 1.86 20.29 -1.47
CA PHE A 120 1.36 21.66 -1.64
C PHE A 120 0.03 21.91 -0.90
N GLY A 121 -0.40 20.92 -0.10
CA GLY A 121 -1.48 21.04 0.87
C GLY A 121 -1.17 20.25 2.15
N GLN A 122 -2.17 20.12 3.02
CA GLN A 122 -2.03 19.48 4.33
C GLN A 122 -3.34 18.81 4.72
N ILE A 123 -3.28 17.88 5.67
CA ILE A 123 -4.45 17.20 6.24
C ILE A 123 -4.51 17.54 7.72
N ARG A 124 -5.65 18.04 8.18
CA ARG A 124 -5.94 18.54 9.52
C ARG A 124 -7.04 17.72 10.20
N PRO A 125 -7.17 17.79 11.54
CA PRO A 125 -8.06 16.87 12.27
C PRO A 125 -9.57 17.01 12.01
N HIS A 126 -9.99 18.05 11.30
CA HIS A 126 -11.39 18.30 10.95
C HIS A 126 -11.70 18.08 9.48
N ASP A 127 -10.70 17.73 8.68
CA ASP A 127 -10.94 17.24 7.33
C ASP A 127 -11.69 15.90 7.43
N ALA A 128 -12.44 15.52 6.40
CA ALA A 128 -13.29 14.32 6.47
C ALA A 128 -12.62 13.08 5.86
N VAL A 129 -12.04 13.20 4.67
CA VAL A 129 -11.58 12.03 3.91
C VAL A 129 -10.34 12.34 3.08
N ILE A 130 -9.39 11.40 3.10
CA ILE A 130 -8.26 11.38 2.18
C ILE A 130 -8.62 10.44 1.03
N ARG A 131 -8.45 10.91 -0.21
CA ARG A 131 -8.66 10.12 -1.42
C ARG A 131 -7.36 9.93 -2.18
N TYR A 132 -7.01 8.68 -2.41
CA TYR A 132 -5.87 8.25 -3.22
C TYR A 132 -6.35 7.95 -4.63
N GLU A 133 -5.76 8.59 -5.63
CA GLU A 133 -5.96 8.21 -7.04
C GLU A 133 -4.63 7.82 -7.67
N ILE A 134 -4.52 6.55 -8.09
CA ILE A 134 -3.27 5.98 -8.60
C ILE A 134 -3.46 5.49 -10.03
N LYS A 135 -2.57 5.92 -10.91
CA LYS A 135 -2.44 5.41 -12.29
C LYS A 135 -1.24 4.47 -12.35
N VAL A 136 -1.51 3.18 -12.50
CA VAL A 136 -0.46 2.17 -12.71
C VAL A 136 0.07 2.30 -14.14
N LYS A 137 1.34 2.73 -14.25
CA LYS A 137 2.04 2.89 -15.53
C LYS A 137 2.53 1.55 -16.07
N ARG A 138 3.01 0.68 -15.19
CA ARG A 138 3.55 -0.63 -15.57
C ARG A 138 3.54 -1.61 -14.40
N TYR A 139 2.94 -2.77 -14.62
CA TYR A 139 3.13 -4.00 -13.84
C TYR A 139 3.99 -4.97 -14.65
N THR A 140 4.96 -5.60 -14.00
CA THR A 140 5.89 -6.55 -14.60
C THR A 140 6.06 -7.76 -13.69
N GLU A 141 5.95 -8.95 -14.24
CA GLU A 141 6.40 -10.19 -13.61
C GLU A 141 7.82 -10.54 -14.08
N LEU A 142 8.71 -10.74 -13.13
CA LEU A 142 10.10 -11.11 -13.36
C LEU A 142 10.25 -12.60 -13.06
N GLN A 143 9.77 -13.45 -13.99
CA GLN A 143 9.70 -14.89 -13.81
C GLN A 143 11.04 -15.52 -13.40
N ASN A 144 12.14 -15.08 -14.03
CA ASN A 144 13.48 -15.58 -13.74
C ASN A 144 14.02 -15.16 -12.35
N ALA A 145 13.49 -14.07 -11.77
CA ALA A 145 13.92 -13.54 -10.49
C ALA A 145 12.94 -13.87 -9.35
N GLY A 146 11.83 -14.56 -9.65
CA GLY A 146 10.79 -14.85 -8.66
C GLY A 146 10.14 -13.60 -8.05
N ALA A 147 10.11 -12.49 -8.79
CA ALA A 147 9.65 -11.19 -8.29
C ALA A 147 8.57 -10.59 -9.20
N SER A 148 7.80 -9.65 -8.65
CA SER A 148 6.90 -8.78 -9.43
C SER A 148 7.14 -7.33 -9.03
N MET A 149 6.86 -6.40 -9.93
CA MET A 149 7.06 -4.97 -9.70
C MET A 149 5.95 -4.16 -10.34
N VAL A 150 5.52 -3.12 -9.65
CA VAL A 150 4.60 -2.12 -10.16
C VAL A 150 5.23 -0.72 -10.08
N ILE A 151 4.93 0.10 -11.08
CA ILE A 151 5.29 1.51 -11.14
C ILE A 151 4.01 2.30 -11.43
N GLY A 152 3.75 3.35 -10.64
CA GLY A 152 2.58 4.21 -10.80
C GLY A 152 2.86 5.68 -10.48
N ASP A 153 1.94 6.53 -10.92
CA ASP A 153 1.82 7.91 -10.47
C ASP A 153 0.57 8.03 -9.60
N ALA A 154 0.59 8.92 -8.62
CA ALA A 154 -0.53 9.14 -7.73
C ALA A 154 -0.76 10.63 -7.47
N ARG A 155 -2.01 10.96 -7.17
CA ARG A 155 -2.39 12.18 -6.48
C ARG A 155 -3.16 11.84 -5.23
N LEU A 156 -2.98 12.66 -4.20
CA LEU A 156 -3.80 12.60 -3.00
C LEU A 156 -4.64 13.86 -2.92
N LEU A 157 -5.88 13.66 -2.51
CA LEU A 157 -6.83 14.72 -2.25
C LEU A 157 -7.29 14.62 -0.79
N VAL A 158 -7.62 15.75 -0.18
CA VAL A 158 -8.37 15.81 1.07
C VAL A 158 -9.64 16.62 0.80
N ASP A 159 -10.80 16.04 1.10
CA ASP A 159 -12.11 16.67 0.85
C ASP A 159 -12.25 17.25 -0.57
N ASP A 160 -11.77 16.48 -1.57
CA ASP A 160 -11.70 16.81 -3.00
C ASP A 160 -10.68 17.89 -3.44
N ASP A 161 -9.93 18.48 -2.52
CA ASP A 161 -8.80 19.35 -2.83
C ASP A 161 -7.52 18.53 -3.02
N GLU A 162 -6.89 18.65 -4.19
CA GLU A 162 -5.60 18.00 -4.45
C GLU A 162 -4.49 18.63 -3.59
N ILE A 163 -3.73 17.80 -2.89
CA ILE A 163 -2.71 18.25 -1.93
C ILE A 163 -1.32 17.71 -2.23
N TYR A 164 -1.21 16.50 -2.79
CA TYR A 164 0.07 15.86 -3.10
C TYR A 164 0.09 15.30 -4.52
N THR A 165 1.27 15.33 -5.15
CA THR A 165 1.57 14.54 -6.35
C THR A 165 2.77 13.64 -6.09
N ILE A 166 2.71 12.41 -6.61
CA ILE A 166 3.77 11.42 -6.50
C ILE A 166 4.00 10.83 -7.88
N SER A 167 5.20 11.01 -8.42
CA SER A 167 5.59 10.44 -9.71
C SER A 167 6.49 9.22 -9.55
N GLY A 168 6.21 8.18 -10.33
CA GLY A 168 7.05 7.00 -10.45
C GLY A 168 7.27 6.24 -9.14
N ALA A 169 6.25 6.17 -8.28
CA ALA A 169 6.25 5.30 -7.10
C ALA A 169 6.41 3.83 -7.53
N ARG A 170 7.28 3.09 -6.83
CA ARG A 170 7.67 1.72 -7.19
C ARG A 170 7.54 0.81 -5.98
N VAL A 171 6.92 -0.35 -6.20
CA VAL A 171 6.84 -1.43 -5.20
C VAL A 171 7.15 -2.75 -5.88
N GLY A 172 7.91 -3.60 -5.20
CA GLY A 172 8.17 -4.97 -5.63
C GLY A 172 7.70 -6.00 -4.61
N LEU A 173 7.30 -7.18 -5.09
CA LEU A 173 7.15 -8.37 -4.27
C LEU A 173 8.31 -9.32 -4.54
N PHE A 174 8.96 -9.79 -3.48
CA PHE A 174 10.16 -10.62 -3.53
C PHE A 174 9.95 -11.87 -2.69
N ARG A 175 10.30 -13.04 -3.22
CA ARG A 175 10.25 -14.30 -2.48
C ARG A 175 11.40 -14.36 -1.46
N ASP A 176 11.19 -15.14 -0.42
CA ASP A 176 12.22 -15.58 0.54
C ASP A 176 12.92 -14.48 1.36
N ILE A 177 12.37 -13.26 1.37
CA ILE A 177 12.84 -12.13 2.20
C ILE A 177 11.96 -11.84 3.43
N ASP A 178 10.92 -12.65 3.68
CA ASP A 178 10.12 -12.57 4.90
C ASP A 178 10.90 -13.07 6.13
N TYR A 179 10.48 -12.58 7.29
CA TYR A 179 11.00 -12.97 8.60
C TYR A 179 9.89 -13.65 9.42
N PRO A 180 9.50 -14.89 9.06
CA PRO A 180 8.32 -15.55 9.61
C PRO A 180 8.48 -16.02 11.06
N ASP A 181 9.71 -16.11 11.56
CA ASP A 181 10.04 -16.58 12.90
C ASP A 181 10.30 -15.46 13.91
N TYR A 182 9.98 -14.21 13.56
CA TYR A 182 9.94 -13.10 14.51
C TYR A 182 9.13 -13.47 15.77
N PRO A 183 9.62 -13.18 17.00
CA PRO A 183 10.81 -12.37 17.31
C PRO A 183 12.13 -13.15 17.46
N LEU A 184 12.17 -14.45 17.10
CA LEU A 184 13.36 -15.28 17.26
C LEU A 184 14.41 -15.00 16.18
N PRO A 185 15.70 -14.82 16.51
CA PRO A 185 16.72 -14.54 15.50
C PRO A 185 16.90 -15.65 14.46
N SER A 186 17.14 -15.25 13.21
CA SER A 186 17.39 -16.14 12.07
C SER A 186 18.18 -15.45 10.96
N ALA A 187 18.40 -16.11 9.83
CA ALA A 187 19.11 -15.52 8.69
C ALA A 187 18.45 -14.20 8.21
N ASN A 188 17.11 -14.13 8.28
CA ASN A 188 16.34 -12.96 7.84
C ASN A 188 16.03 -11.97 8.98
N SER A 189 16.51 -12.22 10.21
CA SER A 189 16.26 -11.32 11.35
C SER A 189 17.15 -10.08 11.38
N ARG A 190 18.06 -9.93 10.41
CA ARG A 190 18.94 -8.76 10.26
C ARG A 190 18.63 -8.05 8.95
N GLY A 191 18.41 -6.74 9.02
CA GLY A 191 18.31 -5.87 7.85
C GLY A 191 19.69 -5.54 7.25
N GLY A 192 19.70 -4.67 6.24
CA GLY A 192 20.93 -4.22 5.58
C GLY A 192 20.69 -3.79 4.13
N ARG A 193 21.77 -3.61 3.37
CA ARG A 193 21.65 -3.47 1.91
C ARG A 193 21.22 -4.81 1.33
N MET A 194 20.14 -4.83 0.56
CA MET A 194 19.79 -5.99 -0.24
C MET A 194 20.80 -6.11 -1.38
N GLU A 195 21.51 -7.23 -1.46
CA GLU A 195 22.32 -7.59 -2.63
C GLU A 195 21.35 -7.80 -3.81
N ARG A 196 21.62 -7.11 -4.92
CA ARG A 196 20.76 -7.09 -6.11
C ARG A 196 21.26 -8.05 -7.16
#